data_AF-A0A5M8QPL4-F1
#
_entry.id   AF-A0A5M8QPL4-F1
#
_cell.length_a   1.000
_cell.length_b   1.000
_cell.length_c   1.000
_cell.angle_alpha   90.00
_cell.angle_beta   90.00
_cell.angle_gamma   90.00
#
_symmetry.space_group_name_H-M   'P 1'
#
loop_
_entity.id
_entity.type
_entity.pdbx_description
1 polymer ?
#
loop_
_entity_poly.entity_id
_entity_poly.type
_entity_poly.pdbx_seq_one_letter_code
_entity_poly.pdbx_strand_id
1 'polypeptide(L)' 'MPAMPPLVVLGLALMAASVVISGIDIVRTVRSGREPERRLRAFLLAAGVLIAGGILVVVGSTLG' A
#
# COMPACT_ATOMS: atom_id res chain seq x y z
N MET A 1 -16.28 15.61 17.01
CA MET A 1 -15.12 15.22 16.17
C MET A 1 -15.55 15.38 14.72
N PRO A 2 -14.87 16.18 13.90
CA PRO A 2 -15.17 16.21 12.47
C PRO A 2 -14.98 14.80 11.90
N ALA A 3 -15.92 14.34 11.09
CA ALA A 3 -15.83 13.03 10.45
C ALA A 3 -14.66 13.05 9.46
N MET A 4 -13.76 12.05 9.54
CA MET A 4 -12.66 11.95 8.59
C MET A 4 -13.21 11.76 7.17
N PRO A 5 -12.70 12.51 6.16
CA PRO A 5 -13.16 12.37 4.78
C PRO A 5 -13.01 10.91 4.30
N PRO A 6 -14.02 10.33 3.61
CA PRO A 6 -13.99 8.93 3.18
C PRO A 6 -12.76 8.57 2.33
N LEU A 7 -12.30 9.52 1.51
CA LEU A 7 -11.10 9.36 0.68
C LEU A 7 -9.82 9.23 1.51
N VAL A 8 -9.72 9.95 2.63
CA VAL A 8 -8.59 9.84 3.57
C VAL A 8 -8.58 8.46 4.22
N VAL A 9 -9.75 7.97 4.64
CA VAL A 9 -9.88 6.63 5.24
C VAL A 9 -9.48 5.54 4.24
N LEU A 10 -9.98 5.64 3.00
CA LEU A 10 -9.62 4.70 1.94
C LEU A 10 -8.12 4.75 1.61
N GLY A 11 -7.55 5.96 1.53
CA GLY A 11 -6.14 6.16 1.27
C GLY A 11 -5.26 5.51 2.35
N LEU A 12 -5.58 5.73 3.62
CA LEU A 12 -4.89 5.10 4.74
C LEU A 12 -5.02 3.57 4.74
N ALA A 13 -6.20 3.04 4.39
CA ALA A 13 -6.41 1.59 4.28
C ALA A 13 -5.54 0.96 3.17
N LEU A 14 -5.40 1.63 2.02
CA LEU A 14 -4.48 1.18 0.96
C LEU A 14 -3.03 1.24 1.40
N MET A 15 -2.61 2.29 2.09
CA MET A 15 -1.26 2.38 2.64
C MET A 15 -0.98 1.23 3.63
N ALA A 16 -1.93 0.91 4.52
CA ALA A 16 -1.83 -0.24 5.41
C ALA A 16 -1.74 -1.58 4.64
N ALA A 17 -2.54 -1.74 3.57
CA ALA A 17 -2.48 -2.93 2.72
C ALA A 17 -1.12 -3.09 2.03
N SER A 18 -0.48 -2.00 1.62
CA SER A 18 0.87 -2.05 1.02
C SER A 18 1.91 -2.66 1.98
N VAL A 19 1.84 -2.30 3.27
CA VAL A 19 2.72 -2.85 4.32
C VAL A 19 2.50 -4.36 4.47
N VAL A 20 1.24 -4.81 4.46
CA VAL A 20 0.90 -6.24 4.56
C VAL A 20 1.45 -7.01 3.34
N ILE A 21 1.28 -6.47 2.13
CA ILE A 21 1.80 -7.07 0.89
C ILE A 21 3.32 -7.21 0.97
N SER A 22 4.04 -6.16 1.36
CA SER A 22 5.49 -6.19 1.54
C SER A 22 5.93 -7.19 2.61
N GLY A 23 5.26 -7.22 3.76
CA GLY A 23 5.58 -8.17 4.83
C GLY A 23 5.41 -9.63 4.39
N ILE A 24 4.32 -9.93 3.69
CA ILE A 24 4.07 -11.26 3.12
C ILE A 24 5.16 -11.63 2.11
N ASP A 25 5.58 -10.69 1.25
CA ASP A 25 6.63 -10.96 0.27
C ASP A 25 8.00 -11.22 0.93
N ILE A 26 8.36 -10.47 1.98
CA ILE A 26 9.58 -10.70 2.76
C ILE A 26 9.56 -12.10 3.39
N VAL A 27 8.48 -12.47 4.07
CA VAL A 27 8.36 -13.79 4.71
C VAL A 27 8.50 -14.92 3.68
N ARG A 28 7.84 -14.78 2.53
CA ARG A 28 7.92 -15.76 1.45
C ARG A 28 9.30 -15.79 0.79
N THR A 29 9.97 -14.65 0.71
CA THR A 29 11.33 -14.53 0.20
C THR A 29 12.32 -15.28 1.08
N VAL A 30 12.24 -15.11 2.41
CA VAL A 30 13.08 -15.81 3.38
C VAL A 30 12.83 -17.32 3.35
N ARG A 31 11.56 -17.75 3.23
CA ARG A 31 11.19 -19.18 3.27
C ARG A 31 11.50 -19.94 1.99
N SER A 32 11.40 -19.31 0.83
CA SER A 32 11.35 -20.02 -0.45
C SER A 32 12.44 -19.64 -1.45
N GLY A 33 13.34 -18.71 -1.11
CA GLY A 33 14.44 -18.31 -2.01
C GLY A 33 13.92 -17.91 -3.40
N ARG A 34 13.03 -16.92 -3.48
CA ARG A 34 12.33 -16.59 -4.73
C ARG A 34 13.19 -15.98 -5.81
N GLU A 35 12.82 -16.28 -7.06
CA GLU A 35 13.29 -15.63 -8.28
C GLU A 35 13.11 -14.10 -8.25
N PRO A 36 14.10 -13.34 -8.75
CA PRO A 36 14.12 -11.88 -8.67
C PRO A 36 12.94 -11.20 -9.38
N GLU A 37 12.45 -11.74 -10.51
CA GLU A 37 11.27 -11.18 -11.20
C GLU A 37 10.02 -11.16 -10.32
N ARG A 38 9.82 -12.23 -9.53
CA ARG A 38 8.63 -12.35 -8.69
C ARG A 38 8.67 -11.36 -7.53
N ARG A 39 9.86 -11.08 -7.00
CA ARG A 39 10.09 -10.03 -5.99
C ARG A 39 9.81 -8.64 -6.57
N LEU A 40 10.30 -8.38 -7.78
CA LEU A 40 10.09 -7.10 -8.45
C LEU A 40 8.60 -6.82 -8.66
N ARG A 41 7.82 -7.81 -9.12
CA ARG A 41 6.35 -7.65 -9.27
C ARG A 41 5.65 -7.36 -7.94
N ALA A 42 6.02 -8.06 -6.87
CA ALA A 42 5.45 -7.83 -5.54
C ALA A 42 5.81 -6.44 -4.98
N PHE A 43 7.06 -6.02 -5.19
CA PHE A 43 7.53 -4.68 -4.82
C PHE A 43 6.78 -3.59 -5.60
N LEU A 44 6.65 -3.73 -6.92
CA LEU A 44 5.92 -2.77 -7.76
C LEU A 44 4.44 -2.68 -7.37
N LEU A 45 3.81 -3.81 -7.02
CA LEU A 45 2.44 -3.83 -6.49
C LEU A 45 2.33 -3.05 -5.18
N ALA A 46 3.22 -3.32 -4.22
CA ALA A 46 3.23 -2.61 -2.94
C ALA A 46 3.48 -1.10 -3.13
N ALA A 47 4.43 -0.73 -3.98
CA ALA A 47 4.72 0.67 -4.31
C ALA A 47 3.52 1.36 -4.98
N GLY A 48 2.88 0.72 -5.94
CA GLY A 48 1.68 1.25 -6.60
C GLY A 48 0.53 1.48 -5.63
N VAL A 49 0.26 0.51 -4.75
CA VAL A 49 -0.78 0.62 -3.72
C VAL A 49 -0.47 1.75 -2.73
N LEU A 50 0.81 1.90 -2.33
CA LEU A 50 1.24 2.98 -1.44
C LEU A 50 1.03 4.36 -2.08
N ILE A 51 1.44 4.52 -3.35
CA ILE A 51 1.28 5.77 -4.10
C ILE A 51 -0.20 6.11 -4.27
N ALA A 52 -1.02 5.14 -4.68
CA ALA A 52 -2.46 5.34 -4.84
C ALA A 52 -3.12 5.75 -3.51
N GLY A 53 -2.75 5.10 -2.41
CA GLY A 53 -3.21 5.45 -1.07
C GLY A 53 -2.83 6.89 -0.68
N GLY A 54 -1.56 7.27 -0.91
CA GLY A 54 -1.09 8.64 -0.66
C GLY A 54 -1.85 9.69 -1.47
N ILE A 55 -2.09 9.45 -2.76
CA ILE A 55 -2.87 10.35 -3.62
C ILE A 55 -4.29 10.54 -3.08
N LEU A 56 -4.94 9.44 -2.66
CA LEU A 56 -6.28 9.49 -2.08
C LEU A 56 -6.33 10.30 -0.78
N VAL A 57 -5.30 10.19 0.07
CA VAL A 57 -5.19 11.02 1.28
C VAL A 57 -5.03 12.50 0.92
N VAL A 58 -4.15 12.82 -0.02
CA VAL A 58 -3.94 14.22 -0.46
C VAL A 58 -5.24 14.81 -1.02
N VAL A 59 -5.87 14.12 -1.98
CA VAL A 59 -7.13 14.56 -2.60
C VAL A 59 -8.26 14.66 -1.57
N GLY A 60 -8.37 13.68 -0.68
CA GLY A 60 -9.37 13.68 0.39
C GLY A 60 -9.19 14.80 1.40
N SER A 61 -7.95 15.23 1.63
CA SER A 61 -7.62 16.32 2.55
C SER A 61 -7.74 17.71 1.91
N THR A 62 -7.71 17.80 0.58
CA THR A 62 -7.88 19.07 -0.15
C THR A 62 -9.32 19.35 -0.55
N LEU A 63 -10.15 18.31 -0.71
CA LEU A 63 -11.55 18.42 -1.11
C LEU A 63 -12.56 18.33 0.04
N GLY A 64 -12.13 17.87 1.22
CA GLY A 64 -12.97 17.72 2.43
C GLY A 64 -12.66 18.77 3.47
#